data_AF-A0A168SBW7-F1
#
_entry.id   AF-A0A168SBW7-F1
#
_cell.length_a   1.000
_cell.length_b   1.000
_cell.length_c   1.000
_cell.angle_alpha   90.00
_cell.angle_beta   90.00
_cell.angle_gamma   90.00
#
_symmetry.space_group_name_H-M   'P 1'
#
loop_
_entity.id
_entity.type
_entity.pdbx_description
1 polymer ?
#
loop_
_entity_poly.entity_id
_entity_poly.type
_entity_poly.pdbx_seq_one_letter_code
_entity_poly.pdbx_strand_id
1 'polypeptide(L)'
;MFPHDKTNEWIAQELIRIKENQEPRQCPDYEALIEHIEELSRAELMLGRAFNALWHYCWDPSSAPHHPTPIRVLLGLEHIFSLEEEQQPSVQIQLSTLLTIPIPTSSPWLAAWQVIHQWLHSLCTPHTDWQPLLSVGLHAYHSARSRHGPLPEHLLTNKQSFSF
;
A
#
# COMPACT_ATOMS: atom_id res chain seq x y z
N MET A 1 -1.02 14.19 -26.90
CA MET A 1 -0.26 13.80 -25.69
C MET A 1 -0.66 14.77 -24.60
N PHE A 2 -1.55 14.35 -23.69
CA PHE A 2 -2.02 15.21 -22.60
C PHE A 2 -0.96 15.22 -21.49
N PRO A 3 -0.66 16.39 -20.89
CA PRO A 3 0.29 16.47 -19.77
C PRO A 3 -0.29 15.76 -18.54
N HIS A 4 0.54 14.92 -17.90
CA HIS A 4 0.18 14.03 -16.78
C HIS A 4 -0.59 14.72 -15.64
N ASP A 5 -0.31 15.99 -15.33
CA ASP A 5 -0.97 16.70 -14.23
C ASP A 5 -2.45 17.00 -14.49
N LYS A 6 -2.85 17.16 -15.76
CA LYS A 6 -4.26 17.36 -16.14
C LYS A 6 -5.06 16.06 -16.13
N THR A 7 -4.38 14.92 -16.21
CA THR A 7 -5.02 13.60 -16.22
C THR A 7 -5.56 13.26 -14.83
N ASN A 8 -4.80 13.53 -13.77
CA ASN A 8 -5.20 13.22 -12.40
C ASN A 8 -6.37 14.07 -11.91
N GLU A 9 -6.36 15.37 -12.22
CA GLU A 9 -7.45 16.29 -11.86
C GLU A 9 -8.75 15.96 -12.63
N TRP A 10 -8.61 15.56 -13.90
CA TRP A 10 -9.72 15.12 -14.74
C TRP A 10 -10.31 13.78 -14.27
N ILE A 11 -9.47 12.80 -13.90
CA ILE A 11 -9.91 11.51 -13.33
C ILE A 11 -10.67 11.74 -12.02
N ALA A 12 -10.16 12.59 -11.13
CA ALA A 12 -10.81 12.89 -9.86
C ALA A 12 -12.19 13.53 -10.04
N GLN A 13 -12.34 14.44 -11.01
CA GLN A 13 -13.62 15.09 -11.33
C GLN A 13 -14.63 14.12 -11.96
N GLU A 14 -14.20 13.20 -12.83
CA GLU A 14 -15.11 12.22 -13.41
C GLU A 14 -15.48 11.09 -12.43
N LEU A 15 -14.60 10.74 -11.50
CA LEU A 15 -14.94 9.84 -10.38
C LEU A 15 -16.07 10.40 -9.50
N ILE A 16 -16.05 11.71 -9.21
CA ILE A 16 -17.13 12.39 -8.48
C ILE A 16 -18.44 12.30 -9.24
N ARG A 17 -18.43 12.48 -10.56
CA ARG A 17 -19.63 12.42 -11.40
C ARG A 17 -20.22 11.03 -11.53
N ILE A 18 -19.39 10.01 -11.68
CA ILE A 18 -19.81 8.60 -11.66
C ILE A 18 -20.50 8.31 -10.32
N LYS A 19 -19.92 8.77 -9.21
CA LYS A 19 -20.50 8.64 -7.86
C LYS A 19 -21.82 9.40 -7.70
N GLU A 20 -22.02 10.47 -8.46
CA GLU A 20 -23.23 11.30 -8.49
C GLU A 20 -24.25 10.91 -9.58
N ASN A 21 -24.05 9.78 -10.28
CA ASN A 21 -24.91 9.31 -11.39
C ASN A 21 -25.06 10.35 -12.53
N GLN A 22 -24.04 11.18 -12.78
CA GLN A 22 -24.05 12.16 -13.87
C GLN A 22 -23.40 11.57 -15.13
N GLU A 23 -23.90 11.96 -16.32
CA GLU A 23 -23.32 11.54 -17.60
C GLU A 23 -21.87 12.08 -17.77
N PRO A 24 -20.88 11.25 -18.15
CA PRO A 24 -19.50 11.69 -18.34
C PRO A 24 -19.38 12.68 -19.49
N ARG A 25 -18.56 13.74 -19.33
CA ARG A 25 -18.22 14.62 -20.47
C ARG A 25 -17.11 13.97 -21.28
N GLN A 26 -17.47 13.36 -22.41
CA GLN A 26 -16.57 12.92 -23.49
C GLN A 26 -15.23 12.35 -22.99
N CYS A 27 -15.28 11.22 -22.29
CA CYS A 27 -14.11 10.36 -22.16
C CYS A 27 -13.93 9.61 -23.48
N PRO A 28 -12.77 9.73 -24.17
CA PRO A 28 -12.53 9.01 -25.42
C PRO A 28 -12.54 7.49 -25.25
N ASP A 29 -12.30 7.00 -24.03
CA ASP A 29 -12.21 5.59 -23.68
C ASP A 29 -12.76 5.35 -22.25
N TYR A 30 -14.08 5.46 -22.13
CA TYR A 30 -14.79 5.30 -20.85
C TYR A 30 -14.68 3.87 -20.29
N GLU A 31 -14.59 2.89 -21.18
CA GLU A 31 -14.39 1.48 -20.80
C GLU A 31 -13.03 1.29 -20.14
N ALA A 32 -11.94 1.83 -20.71
CA ALA A 32 -10.62 1.78 -20.09
C ALA A 32 -10.57 2.52 -18.74
N LEU A 33 -11.30 3.63 -18.59
CA LEU A 33 -11.40 4.33 -17.31
C LEU A 33 -12.11 3.47 -16.25
N ILE A 34 -13.23 2.84 -16.60
CA ILE A 34 -13.94 1.93 -15.70
C ILE A 34 -13.04 0.76 -15.30
N GLU A 35 -12.39 0.10 -16.27
CA GLU A 35 -11.48 -1.01 -16.01
C GLU A 35 -10.37 -0.61 -15.03
N HIS A 36 -9.77 0.57 -15.24
CA HIS A 36 -8.74 1.08 -14.35
C HIS A 36 -9.26 1.35 -12.93
N ILE A 37 -10.46 1.92 -12.79
CA ILE A 37 -11.10 2.14 -11.49
C ILE A 37 -11.39 0.81 -10.78
N GLU A 38 -11.89 -0.18 -11.52
CA GLU A 38 -12.16 -1.51 -10.98
C GLU A 38 -10.88 -2.22 -10.52
N GLU A 39 -9.79 -2.09 -11.29
CA GLU A 39 -8.47 -2.60 -10.92
C GLU A 39 -7.95 -1.97 -9.63
N LEU A 40 -7.98 -0.63 -9.53
CA LEU A 40 -7.56 0.09 -8.32
C LEU A 40 -8.44 -0.28 -7.12
N SER A 41 -9.75 -0.38 -7.30
CA SER A 41 -10.70 -0.77 -6.24
C SER A 41 -10.45 -2.20 -5.76
N ARG A 42 -10.12 -3.12 -6.69
CA ARG A 42 -9.75 -4.50 -6.36
C ARG A 42 -8.43 -4.55 -5.61
N ALA A 43 -7.43 -3.80 -6.05
CA ALA A 43 -6.15 -3.67 -5.38
C ALA A 43 -6.34 -3.15 -3.95
N GLU A 44 -7.15 -2.10 -3.77
CA GLU A 44 -7.48 -1.52 -2.46
C GLU A 44 -8.11 -2.55 -1.53
N LEU A 45 -9.10 -3.31 -2.00
CA LEU A 45 -9.76 -4.34 -1.21
C LEU A 45 -8.77 -5.43 -0.76
N MET A 46 -7.92 -5.90 -1.67
CA MET A 46 -6.94 -6.94 -1.36
C MET A 46 -5.88 -6.42 -0.38
N LEU A 47 -5.36 -5.21 -0.61
CA LEU A 47 -4.40 -4.57 0.28
C LEU A 47 -4.99 -4.31 1.66
N GLY A 48 -6.24 -3.87 1.73
CA GLY A 48 -6.95 -3.68 2.99
C GLY A 48 -7.04 -4.99 3.79
N ARG A 49 -7.37 -6.11 3.14
CA ARG A 49 -7.37 -7.43 3.80
C ARG A 49 -5.98 -7.85 4.25
N ALA A 50 -4.97 -7.64 3.40
CA ALA A 50 -3.59 -8.01 3.69
C ALA A 50 -3.02 -7.20 4.88
N PHE A 51 -3.20 -5.89 4.89
CA PHE A 51 -2.76 -5.04 5.99
C PHE A 51 -3.48 -5.38 7.29
N ASN A 52 -4.80 -5.63 7.25
CA ASN A 52 -5.54 -6.08 8.44
C ASN A 52 -5.00 -7.42 8.98
N ALA A 53 -4.68 -8.37 8.11
CA ALA A 53 -4.13 -9.66 8.53
C ALA A 53 -2.75 -9.51 9.19
N LEU A 54 -1.86 -8.69 8.62
CA LEU A 54 -0.56 -8.35 9.23
C LEU A 54 -0.74 -7.65 10.58
N TRP A 55 -1.67 -6.70 10.67
CA TRP A 55 -1.95 -5.99 11.91
C TRP A 55 -2.47 -6.92 13.01
N HIS A 56 -3.44 -7.77 12.67
CA HIS A 56 -3.96 -8.80 13.58
C HIS A 56 -2.85 -9.73 14.05
N TYR A 57 -1.97 -10.15 13.16
CA TYR A 57 -0.82 -10.97 13.51
C TYR A 57 0.08 -10.27 14.54
N CYS A 58 0.38 -8.99 14.33
CA CYS A 58 1.18 -8.20 15.27
C CYS A 58 0.50 -8.01 16.63
N TRP A 59 -0.84 -7.99 16.69
CA TRP A 59 -1.57 -7.91 17.95
C TRP A 59 -1.72 -9.22 18.69
N ASP A 60 -1.51 -10.36 18.02
CA ASP A 60 -1.67 -11.66 18.64
C ASP A 60 -0.42 -11.99 19.50
N PRO A 61 -0.53 -11.96 20.84
CA PRO A 61 0.60 -12.21 21.72
C PRO A 61 1.11 -13.65 21.65
N SER A 62 0.32 -14.58 21.09
CA SER A 62 0.75 -15.97 20.86
C SER A 62 1.56 -16.14 19.57
N SER A 63 1.45 -15.20 18.62
CA SER A 63 2.04 -15.29 17.29
C SER A 63 3.18 -14.29 17.05
N ALA A 64 3.01 -13.03 17.50
CA ALA A 64 3.94 -11.94 17.27
C ALA A 64 5.39 -12.17 17.80
N PRO A 65 5.63 -12.79 18.97
CA PRO A 65 6.98 -12.95 19.53
C PRO A 65 7.91 -13.84 18.69
N HIS A 66 7.34 -14.71 17.86
CA HIS A 66 8.10 -15.72 17.11
C HIS A 66 8.49 -15.27 15.70
N HIS A 67 7.89 -14.19 15.20
CA HIS A 67 8.12 -13.70 13.84
C HIS A 67 8.19 -12.17 13.84
N PRO A 68 9.39 -11.57 13.92
CA PRO A 68 9.55 -10.11 13.91
C PRO A 68 9.28 -9.48 12.55
N THR A 69 9.19 -10.30 11.50
CA THR A 69 9.14 -9.86 10.11
C THR A 69 7.91 -9.01 9.74
N PRO A 70 6.67 -9.34 10.14
CA PRO A 70 5.49 -8.46 10.01
C PRO A 70 5.69 -7.07 10.59
N ILE A 71 6.28 -7.02 11.79
CA ILE A 71 6.52 -5.78 12.51
C ILE A 71 7.54 -4.93 11.74
N ARG A 72 8.60 -5.56 11.21
CA ARG A 72 9.60 -4.89 10.35
C ARG A 72 8.98 -4.28 9.10
N VAL A 73 8.07 -5.01 8.45
CA VAL A 73 7.35 -4.51 7.27
C VAL A 73 6.52 -3.28 7.64
N LEU A 74 5.72 -3.37 8.70
CA LEU A 74 4.84 -2.26 9.11
C LEU A 74 5.65 -1.03 9.55
N LEU A 75 6.75 -1.22 10.29
CA LEU A 75 7.64 -0.12 10.69
C LEU A 75 8.38 0.50 9.50
N GLY A 76 8.83 -0.31 8.55
CA GLY A 76 9.48 0.21 7.35
C GLY A 76 8.50 1.02 6.48
N LEU A 77 7.25 0.55 6.37
CA LEU A 77 6.18 1.32 5.72
C LEU A 77 5.86 2.63 6.47
N GLU A 78 5.77 2.61 7.81
CA GLU A 78 5.61 3.84 8.61
C GLU A 78 6.72 4.85 8.34
N HIS A 79 7.96 4.38 8.28
CA HIS A 79 9.10 5.22 8.00
C HIS A 79 9.01 5.83 6.60
N ILE A 80 8.82 4.99 5.57
CA ILE A 80 8.75 5.42 4.17
C ILE A 80 7.62 6.44 3.96
N PHE A 81 6.44 6.19 4.54
CA PHE A 81 5.28 7.08 4.41
C PHE A 81 5.40 8.38 5.22
N SER A 82 6.38 8.46 6.13
CA SER A 82 6.69 9.69 6.86
C SER A 82 7.69 10.59 6.15
N LEU A 83 8.33 10.11 5.06
CA LEU A 83 9.27 10.90 4.28
C LEU A 83 8.54 11.95 3.44
N GLU A 84 9.16 13.13 3.32
CA GLU A 84 8.63 14.23 2.50
C GLU A 84 8.74 13.91 1.00
N GLU A 85 7.82 14.47 0.19
CA GLU A 85 7.71 14.23 -1.26
C GLU A 85 9.00 14.53 -2.05
N GLU A 86 9.85 15.44 -1.57
CA GLU A 86 11.13 15.78 -2.20
C GLU A 86 12.13 14.61 -2.20
N GLN A 87 11.87 13.55 -1.42
CA GLN A 87 12.75 12.39 -1.26
C GLN A 87 12.35 11.18 -2.14
N GLN A 88 11.57 11.37 -3.21
CA GLN A 88 11.07 10.31 -4.10
C GLN A 88 12.09 9.22 -4.52
N PRO A 89 13.34 9.55 -4.93
CA PRO A 89 14.33 8.52 -5.27
C PRO A 89 14.69 7.61 -4.08
N SER A 90 14.66 8.16 -2.86
CA SER A 90 14.92 7.41 -1.64
C SER A 90 13.75 6.50 -1.26
N VAL A 91 12.51 6.92 -1.54
CA VAL A 91 11.30 6.11 -1.28
C VAL A 91 11.35 4.81 -2.06
N GLN A 92 11.67 4.84 -3.36
CA GLN A 92 11.76 3.61 -4.16
C GLN A 92 12.89 2.68 -3.70
N ILE A 93 14.04 3.23 -3.28
CA ILE A 93 15.14 2.44 -2.72
C ILE A 93 14.69 1.77 -1.41
N GLN A 94 14.03 2.50 -0.52
CA GLN A 94 13.56 1.95 0.75
C GLN A 94 12.43 0.92 0.58
N LEU A 95 11.50 1.16 -0.37
CA LEU A 95 10.49 0.17 -0.75
C LEU A 95 11.14 -1.11 -1.28
N SER A 96 12.22 -0.99 -2.08
CA SER A 96 12.95 -2.15 -2.58
C SER A 96 13.61 -2.94 -1.45
N THR A 97 14.06 -2.28 -0.38
CA THR A 97 14.60 -2.96 0.80
C THR A 97 13.55 -3.86 1.46
N LEU A 98 12.27 -3.43 1.50
CA LEU A 98 11.18 -4.25 2.02
C LEU A 98 10.95 -5.53 1.20
N LEU A 99 11.16 -5.49 -0.11
CA LEU A 99 11.01 -6.67 -0.99
C LEU A 99 12.02 -7.77 -0.67
N THR A 100 13.19 -7.41 -0.11
CA THR A 100 14.25 -8.38 0.20
C THR A 100 14.01 -9.18 1.48
N ILE A 101 12.95 -8.85 2.24
CA ILE A 101 12.68 -9.46 3.53
C ILE A 101 12.26 -10.94 3.34
N PRO A 102 13.05 -11.91 3.84
CA PRO A 102 12.75 -13.33 3.67
C PRO A 102 11.60 -13.74 4.59
N ILE A 103 10.62 -14.47 4.03
CA ILE A 103 9.45 -14.94 4.77
C ILE A 103 9.32 -16.46 4.63
N PRO A 104 9.25 -17.18 5.75
CA PRO A 104 9.03 -18.62 5.73
C PRO A 104 7.73 -18.98 5.01
N THR A 105 7.75 -20.00 4.16
CA THR A 105 6.55 -20.50 3.45
C THR A 105 5.50 -21.09 4.38
N SER A 106 5.88 -21.47 5.60
CA SER A 106 4.99 -21.93 6.67
C SER A 106 4.31 -20.80 7.43
N SER A 107 4.59 -19.54 7.08
CA SER A 107 4.10 -18.39 7.80
C SER A 107 2.58 -18.22 7.62
N PRO A 108 1.79 -18.03 8.71
CA PRO A 108 0.34 -17.84 8.62
C PRO A 108 -0.06 -16.53 7.93
N TRP A 109 0.86 -15.58 7.81
CA TRP A 109 0.63 -14.29 7.14
C TRP A 109 1.28 -14.23 5.74
N LEU A 110 1.77 -15.36 5.20
CA LEU A 110 2.39 -15.43 3.87
C LEU A 110 1.47 -14.89 2.77
N ALA A 111 0.19 -15.27 2.78
CA ALA A 111 -0.77 -14.81 1.77
C ALA A 111 -0.96 -13.29 1.81
N ALA A 112 -1.03 -12.71 3.01
CA ALA A 112 -1.09 -11.26 3.19
C ALA A 112 0.20 -10.58 2.70
N TRP A 113 1.36 -11.16 3.01
CA TRP A 113 2.62 -10.67 2.50
C TRP A 113 2.69 -10.70 0.98
N GLN A 114 2.27 -11.77 0.32
CA GLN A 114 2.34 -11.89 -1.14
C GLN A 114 1.57 -10.76 -1.84
N VAL A 115 0.41 -10.36 -1.30
CA VAL A 115 -0.37 -9.22 -1.81
C VAL A 115 0.41 -7.91 -1.68
N ILE A 116 0.98 -7.65 -0.50
CA ILE A 116 1.74 -6.43 -0.23
C ILE A 116 3.05 -6.41 -1.02
N HIS A 117 3.75 -7.55 -1.11
CA HIS A 117 4.95 -7.72 -1.91
C HIS A 117 4.67 -7.46 -3.38
N GLN A 118 3.56 -7.98 -3.93
CA GLN A 118 3.17 -7.71 -5.31
C GLN A 118 2.92 -6.22 -5.55
N TRP A 119 2.22 -5.56 -4.63
CA TRP A 119 1.99 -4.13 -4.70
C TRP A 119 3.28 -3.30 -4.60
N LEU A 120 4.16 -3.63 -3.65
CA LEU A 120 5.48 -3.02 -3.51
C LEU A 120 6.32 -3.21 -4.79
N HIS A 121 6.27 -4.40 -5.38
CA HIS A 121 6.96 -4.68 -6.63
C HIS A 121 6.42 -3.80 -7.78
N SER A 122 5.10 -3.64 -7.88
CA SER A 122 4.48 -2.73 -8.86
C SER A 122 4.95 -1.28 -8.67
N LEU A 123 5.10 -0.80 -7.43
CA LEU A 123 5.64 0.54 -7.15
C LEU A 123 7.10 0.73 -7.58
N CYS A 124 7.90 -0.34 -7.54
CA CYS A 124 9.29 -0.33 -7.98
C CYS A 124 9.47 -0.63 -9.48
N THR A 125 8.39 -0.95 -10.20
CA THR A 125 8.47 -1.35 -11.61
C THR A 125 8.59 -0.12 -12.52
N PRO A 126 9.61 -0.04 -13.40
CA PRO A 126 9.74 1.04 -14.36
C PRO A 126 8.48 1.20 -15.22
N HIS A 127 8.09 2.44 -15.53
CA HIS A 127 6.93 2.78 -16.37
C HIS A 127 5.54 2.47 -15.78
N THR A 128 5.47 2.04 -14.53
CA THR A 128 4.18 1.95 -13.81
C THR A 128 3.76 3.33 -13.34
N ASP A 129 2.48 3.67 -13.50
CA ASP A 129 1.91 4.85 -12.85
C ASP A 129 1.77 4.59 -11.35
N TRP A 130 2.83 4.91 -10.62
CA TRP A 130 2.99 4.55 -9.22
C TRP A 130 2.16 5.42 -8.28
N GLN A 131 1.74 6.61 -8.71
CA GLN A 131 1.02 7.56 -7.84
C GLN A 131 -0.36 7.03 -7.42
N PRO A 132 -1.26 6.59 -8.33
CA PRO A 132 -2.54 6.00 -7.94
C PRO A 132 -2.37 4.74 -7.10
N LEU A 133 -1.40 3.88 -7.45
CA LEU A 133 -1.11 2.66 -6.71
C LEU A 133 -0.59 2.93 -5.30
N LEU A 134 0.26 3.95 -5.13
CA LEU A 134 0.75 4.36 -3.82
C LEU A 134 -0.41 4.92 -2.98
N SER A 135 -1.27 5.76 -3.56
CA SER A 135 -2.43 6.33 -2.88
C SER A 135 -3.39 5.26 -2.37
N VAL A 136 -3.70 4.27 -3.21
CA VAL A 136 -4.51 3.10 -2.83
C VAL A 136 -3.87 2.33 -1.67
N GLY A 137 -2.57 2.05 -1.75
CA GLY A 137 -1.85 1.35 -0.69
C GLY A 137 -1.79 2.13 0.62
N LEU A 138 -1.54 3.44 0.57
CA LEU A 138 -1.57 4.35 1.71
C LEU A 138 -2.94 4.36 2.37
N HIS A 139 -4.01 4.50 1.58
CA HIS A 139 -5.37 4.49 2.09
C HIS A 139 -5.70 3.17 2.79
N ALA A 140 -5.40 2.03 2.17
CA ALA A 140 -5.61 0.71 2.76
C ALA A 140 -4.81 0.52 4.06
N TYR A 141 -3.55 0.97 4.07
CA TYR A 141 -2.67 0.94 5.23
C TYR A 141 -3.23 1.80 6.39
N HIS A 142 -3.58 3.05 6.14
CA HIS A 142 -4.14 3.95 7.15
C HIS A 142 -5.51 3.46 7.67
N SER A 143 -6.33 2.87 6.81
CA SER A 143 -7.59 2.24 7.20
C SER A 143 -7.37 1.07 8.15
N ALA A 144 -6.36 0.22 7.90
CA ALA A 144 -6.00 -0.86 8.82
C ALA A 144 -5.46 -0.29 10.15
N ARG A 145 -4.50 0.64 10.08
CA ARG A 145 -3.92 1.29 11.28
C ARG A 145 -4.96 1.96 12.16
N SER A 146 -5.94 2.65 11.58
CA SER A 146 -6.98 3.34 12.36
C SER A 146 -7.93 2.37 13.07
N ARG A 147 -8.20 1.18 12.50
CA ARG A 147 -9.04 0.15 13.12
C ARG A 147 -8.38 -0.52 14.33
N HIS A 148 -7.09 -0.77 14.24
CA HIS A 148 -6.36 -1.53 15.27
C HIS A 148 -5.60 -0.64 16.26
N GLY A 149 -5.25 0.59 15.86
CA GLY A 149 -4.41 1.50 16.62
C GLY A 149 -2.92 1.42 16.25
N PRO A 150 -2.04 2.08 17.02
CA PRO A 150 -0.59 2.02 16.83
C PRO A 150 -0.01 0.67 17.26
N LEU A 151 1.06 0.21 16.61
CA LEU A 151 1.74 -1.04 16.97
C LEU A 151 2.06 -1.12 18.49
N PRO A 152 1.83 -2.27 19.14
CA PRO A 152 2.08 -2.42 20.58
C PRO A 152 3.51 -2.08 20.99
N GLU A 153 3.68 -1.29 22.06
CA GLU A 153 4.99 -0.78 22.50
C GLU A 153 6.03 -1.86 22.80
N HIS A 154 5.59 -3.01 23.32
CA HIS A 154 6.47 -4.15 23.62
C HIS A 154 7.08 -4.80 22.37
N LEU A 155 6.53 -4.51 21.18
CA LEU A 155 7.10 -4.92 19.89
C LEU A 155 8.08 -3.87 19.35
N LEU A 156 8.00 -2.65 19.85
CA LEU A 156 8.85 -1.51 19.48
C LEU A 156 10.17 -1.47 20.26
N THR A 157 10.29 -2.19 21.38
CA THR A 157 11.52 -2.23 22.20
C THR A 157 12.72 -2.88 21.48
N ASN A 158 12.50 -3.61 20.39
CA ASN A 158 13.54 -4.12 19.49
C ASN A 158 13.93 -3.15 18.36
N LYS A 159 13.55 -1.86 18.44
CA LYS A 159 13.89 -0.83 17.45
C LYS A 159 15.38 -0.72 17.13
N GLN A 160 16.28 -1.08 18.05
CA GLN A 160 17.74 -1.07 17.81
C GLN A 160 18.24 -2.19 16.88
N SER A 161 17.42 -3.21 16.58
CA SER A 161 17.78 -4.29 15.65
C SER A 161 17.22 -4.08 14.23
N PHE A 162 16.52 -2.98 14.00
CA PHE A 162 15.84 -2.68 12.73
C PHE A 162 16.51 -1.49 12.02
N SER A 163 17.83 -1.49 11.96
CA SER A 163 18.58 -0.56 11.10
C SER A 163 18.24 -0.88 9.64
N PHE A 164 17.57 0.07 8.98
CA PHE A 164 17.43 0.12 7.51
C PHE A 164 18.64 0.83 6.91
#